data_AF-A0A2U3Z5I3-F1
#
_entry.id   AF-A0A2U3Z5I3-F1
#
_cell.length_a   1.000
_cell.length_b   1.000
_cell.length_c   1.000
_cell.angle_alpha   90.00
_cell.angle_beta   90.00
_cell.angle_gamma   90.00
#
_symmetry.space_group_name_H-M   'P 1'
#
loop_
_entity.id
_entity.type
_entity.pdbx_description
1 polymer ?
#
loop_
_entity_poly.entity_id
_entity_poly.type
_entity_poly.pdbx_seq_one_letter_code
_entity_poly.pdbx_strand_id
1 'polypeptide(L)'
;MEIIDDDVPSFHAHGYQEKVSSVRVQSGTWVGYQYPGYRGLQYLLEKGDYKDSGDFGAPQPQVQSVRRIRDMQWHQRGAFHPSN
;
A
#
# COMPACT_ATOMS: atom_id res chain seq x y z
N MET A 1 -9.47 -7.44 7.75
CA MET A 1 -10.01 -6.73 6.58
C MET A 1 -9.45 -7.38 5.33
N GLU A 2 -10.27 -7.60 4.30
CA GLU A 2 -9.83 -8.12 3.01
C GLU A 2 -10.01 -7.03 1.95
N ILE A 3 -9.03 -6.86 1.07
CA ILE A 3 -8.99 -5.83 0.03
C ILE A 3 -8.56 -6.52 -1.26
N ILE A 4 -9.38 -6.43 -2.29
CA ILE A 4 -9.23 -7.24 -3.51
C ILE A 4 -8.70 -6.39 -4.66
N ASP A 5 -9.44 -5.36 -5.10
CA ASP A 5 -9.08 -4.57 -6.28
C ASP A 5 -9.13 -3.05 -6.10
N ASP A 6 -9.96 -2.56 -5.17
CA ASP A 6 -10.19 -1.13 -4.98
C ASP A 6 -9.16 -0.48 -4.04
N ASP A 7 -8.88 0.79 -4.32
CA ASP A 7 -8.13 1.62 -3.38
C ASP A 7 -9.02 1.95 -2.18
N VAL A 8 -8.45 1.91 -0.98
CA VAL A 8 -9.15 2.19 0.25
C VAL A 8 -8.54 3.43 0.90
N PRO A 9 -9.15 4.62 0.72
CA PRO A 9 -8.64 5.86 1.29
C PRO A 9 -8.88 5.97 2.81
N SER A 10 -9.72 5.12 3.40
CA SER A 10 -9.99 5.11 4.84
C SER A 10 -10.45 3.74 5.31
N PHE A 11 -9.68 3.10 6.18
CA PHE A 11 -10.07 1.86 6.86
C PHE A 11 -11.25 2.07 7.81
N HIS A 12 -11.33 3.25 8.44
CA HIS A 12 -12.45 3.58 9.33
C HIS A 12 -13.78 3.63 8.59
N ALA A 13 -13.79 4.08 7.33
CA ALA A 13 -15.00 4.06 6.49
C ALA A 13 -15.51 2.64 6.19
N HIS A 14 -14.64 1.64 6.37
CA HIS A 14 -14.94 0.22 6.21
C HIS A 14 -15.09 -0.50 7.56
N GLY A 15 -15.28 0.24 8.65
CA GLY A 15 -15.48 -0.31 9.99
C GLY A 15 -14.21 -0.85 10.65
N TYR A 16 -13.03 -0.62 10.07
CA TYR A 16 -11.75 -1.11 10.60
C TYR A 16 -10.98 0.03 11.28
N GLN A 17 -10.93 0.02 12.61
CA GLN A 17 -10.24 1.01 13.45
C GLN A 17 -9.09 0.42 14.26
N GLU A 18 -8.80 -0.86 14.06
CA GLU A 18 -7.77 -1.59 14.79
C GLU A 18 -6.37 -1.32 14.23
N LYS A 19 -5.36 -1.71 15.01
CA LYS A 19 -3.95 -1.72 14.58
C LYS A 19 -3.74 -2.78 13.51
N VAL A 20 -2.90 -2.47 12.54
CA VAL A 20 -2.48 -3.43 11.50
C VAL A 20 -1.10 -3.94 11.85
N SER A 21 -1.03 -5.10 12.49
CA SER A 21 0.21 -5.76 12.90
C SER A 21 0.72 -6.80 11.90
N SER A 22 -0.11 -7.26 10.97
CA SER A 22 0.25 -8.24 9.95
C SER A 22 -0.51 -8.01 8.66
N VAL A 23 0.07 -8.43 7.54
CA VAL A 23 -0.48 -8.26 6.20
C VAL A 23 -0.20 -9.52 5.37
N ARG A 24 -1.20 -9.96 4.60
CA ARG A 24 -1.01 -10.98 3.57
C ARG A 24 -1.40 -10.39 2.22
N VAL A 25 -0.45 -10.34 1.29
CA VAL A 25 -0.70 -9.90 -0.09
C VAL A 25 -0.77 -11.13 -0.98
N GLN A 26 -1.98 -11.52 -1.37
CA GLN A 26 -2.19 -12.66 -2.28
C GLN A 26 -1.75 -12.32 -3.71
N SER A 27 -2.03 -11.10 -4.17
CA SER A 27 -1.74 -10.64 -5.53
C SER A 27 -1.61 -9.12 -5.64
N GLY A 28 -0.91 -8.67 -6.67
CA GLY A 28 -0.67 -7.26 -6.96
C GLY A 28 0.41 -6.64 -6.09
N THR A 29 0.64 -5.35 -6.31
CA THR A 29 1.54 -4.51 -5.53
C THR A 29 0.76 -3.36 -4.94
N TRP A 30 0.94 -3.12 -3.64
CA TRP A 30 0.16 -2.16 -2.87
C TRP A 30 1.08 -1.19 -2.14
N VAL A 31 0.53 -0.01 -1.81
CA VAL A 31 1.17 0.92 -0.88
C VAL A 31 0.22 1.17 0.28
N GLY A 32 0.63 0.75 1.48
CA GLY A 32 -0.04 1.06 2.73
C GLY A 32 0.42 2.41 3.29
N TYR A 33 -0.48 3.11 3.96
CA TYR A 33 -0.24 4.46 4.51
C TYR A 33 -0.66 4.56 5.96
N GLN A 34 0.13 5.30 6.75
CA GLN A 34 -0.13 5.52 8.17
C GLN A 34 -1.49 6.19 8.47
N TYR A 35 -1.92 7.13 7.62
CA TYR A 35 -3.14 7.93 7.80
C TYR A 35 -4.14 7.77 6.64
N PRO A 36 -5.41 8.20 6.83
CA PRO A 36 -6.39 8.20 5.75
C PRO A 36 -6.01 9.19 4.65
N GLY A 37 -6.43 8.87 3.42
CA GLY A 37 -6.18 9.67 2.22
C GLY A 37 -4.74 9.59 1.73
N TYR A 38 -4.08 8.44 1.92
CA TYR A 38 -2.72 8.16 1.42
C TYR A 38 -1.64 9.10 1.99
N ARG A 39 -1.69 9.35 3.31
CA ARG A 39 -0.79 10.28 4.01
C ARG A 39 0.10 9.58 5.03
N GLY A 40 1.22 10.23 5.35
CA GLY A 40 2.20 9.76 6.34
C GLY A 40 3.23 8.81 5.74
N LEU A 41 3.78 7.94 6.59
CA LEU A 41 4.72 6.90 6.16
C LEU A 41 4.06 5.94 5.16
N GLN A 42 4.88 5.46 4.23
CA GLN A 42 4.46 4.61 3.12
C GLN A 42 5.15 3.25 3.22
N TYR A 43 4.39 2.18 3.01
CA TYR A 43 4.87 0.81 3.09
C TYR A 43 4.59 0.11 1.77
N LEU A 44 5.64 -0.29 1.05
CA LEU A 44 5.50 -1.08 -0.16
C LEU A 44 5.18 -2.53 0.24
N LEU A 45 4.03 -3.01 -0.23
CA LEU A 45 3.49 -4.32 0.09
C LEU A 45 3.42 -5.13 -1.20
N GLU A 46 4.42 -5.99 -1.38
CA GLU A 46 4.49 -6.92 -2.51
C GLU A 46 3.89 -8.28 -2.12
N LYS A 47 3.72 -9.17 -3.10
CA LYS A 47 3.18 -10.51 -2.86
C LYS A 47 3.98 -11.23 -1.77
N GLY A 48 3.30 -11.62 -0.69
CA GLY A 48 3.95 -12.27 0.45
C GLY A 48 3.14 -12.22 1.73
N ASP A 49 3.70 -12.84 2.77
CA ASP A 49 3.18 -12.84 4.14
C ASP A 49 4.10 -11.99 5.04
N TYR A 50 3.52 -10.94 5.63
CA TYR A 50 4.16 -10.08 6.62
C TYR A 50 3.51 -10.39 7.97
N LYS A 51 4.25 -11.07 8.85
CA LYS A 51 3.71 -11.57 10.13
C LYS A 51 3.77 -10.52 11.23
N ASP A 52 4.65 -9.53 11.08
CA ASP A 52 4.77 -8.38 11.98
C ASP A 52 4.84 -7.05 11.20
N SER A 53 4.53 -5.94 11.88
CA SER A 53 4.65 -4.59 11.33
C SER A 53 6.06 -4.20 10.89
N GLY A 54 7.07 -4.76 11.55
CA GLY A 54 8.48 -4.59 11.17
C GLY A 54 8.80 -5.21 9.81
N ASP A 55 8.08 -6.26 9.38
CA ASP A 55 8.34 -6.94 8.11
C ASP A 55 8.04 -6.03 6.91
N PHE A 56 7.08 -5.10 7.04
CA PHE A 56 6.80 -4.07 6.03
C PHE A 56 7.38 -2.69 6.38
N GLY A 57 8.29 -2.64 7.36
CA GLY A 57 9.07 -1.44 7.71
C GLY A 57 8.31 -0.39 8.51
N ALA A 58 7.18 -0.74 9.15
CA ALA A 58 6.45 0.21 9.96
C ALA A 58 7.00 0.30 11.39
N PRO A 59 7.29 1.51 11.91
CA PRO A 59 7.76 1.69 13.29
C PRO A 59 6.67 1.44 14.34
N GLN A 60 5.41 1.52 13.92
CA GLN A 60 4.21 1.24 14.71
C GLN A 60 3.20 0.51 13.82
N PRO A 61 2.36 -0.39 14.37
CA PRO A 61 1.36 -1.16 13.61
C PRO A 61 0.15 -0.29 13.22
N GLN A 62 0.40 0.78 12.47
CA GLN A 62 -0.59 1.77 12.06
C GLN A 62 -0.62 1.88 10.54
N VAL A 63 -1.75 1.44 9.97
CA VAL A 63 -2.10 1.63 8.56
C VAL A 63 -3.58 2.00 8.52
N GLN A 64 -3.94 3.06 7.77
CA GLN A 64 -5.32 3.55 7.70
C GLN A 64 -5.81 3.80 6.27
N SER A 65 -4.93 3.67 5.27
CA SER A 65 -5.33 3.62 3.87
C SER A 65 -4.36 2.78 3.04
N VAL A 66 -4.83 2.26 1.92
CA VAL A 66 -4.01 1.51 0.97
C VAL A 66 -4.44 1.84 -0.46
N ARG A 67 -3.49 1.83 -1.40
CA ARG A 67 -3.80 1.91 -2.83
C ARG A 67 -3.00 0.89 -3.61
N ARG A 68 -3.54 0.44 -4.74
CA ARG A 68 -2.87 -0.49 -5.64
C ARG A 68 -1.97 0.28 -6.62
N ILE A 69 -0.78 -0.25 -6.86
CA ILE A 69 0.05 0.17 -8.00
C ILE A 69 -0.46 -0.61 -9.22
N ARG A 70 -1.15 0.08 -10.12
CA ARG A 70 -1.77 -0.51 -11.32
C ARG A 70 -0.86 -0.42 -12.55
N ASP A 71 -0.14 0.70 -12.67
CA ASP A 71 0.68 0.97 -13.84
C ASP A 71 2.14 0.65 -13.57
N MET A 72 2.72 -0.11 -14.49
CA MET A 72 4.15 -0.08 -14.75
C MET A 72 4.27 0.26 -16.24
N GLN A 73 4.76 1.44 -16.57
CA GLN A 73 5.15 1.72 -17.95
C GLN A 73 6.58 1.21 -18.14
N TRP A 74 6.71 -0.06 -18.54
CA TRP A 74 8.02 -0.64 -18.88
C TRP A 74 8.53 -0.19 -20.26
N HIS A 75 7.65 0.31 -21.13
CA HIS A 75 8.01 0.72 -22.48
C HIS A 75 8.53 2.17 -22.50
N GLN A 76 9.67 2.40 -23.16
CA GLN A 76 10.26 3.74 -23.35
C GLN A 76 9.39 4.71 -24.18
N ARG A 77 8.35 4.21 -24.87
CA ARG A 77 7.45 5.07 -25.66
C ARG A 77 6.55 5.88 -24.71
N GLY A 78 6.90 7.16 -24.52
CA GLY A 78 6.19 8.11 -23.66
C GLY A 78 6.98 8.60 -22.46
N ALA A 79 8.17 8.06 -22.21
CA ALA A 79 9.06 8.58 -21.17
C ALA A 79 9.65 9.93 -21.61
N PHE A 80 9.57 10.94 -20.74
CA PHE A 80 10.19 12.24 -20.96
C PHE A 80 11.72 12.06 -20.99
N HIS A 81 12.31 12.16 -22.18
CA HIS A 81 13.75 12.24 -22.33
C HIS A 81 14.17 13.72 -22.29
N PRO A 82 14.90 14.17 -21.25
CA PRO A 82 15.48 15.50 -21.28
C PRO A 82 16.50 15.56 -22.42
N SER A 83 16.25 16.41 -23.42
CA SER A 83 17.22 16.71 -24.46
C SER A 83 18.34 17.57 -23.89
N ASN A 84 19.59 17.13 -24.04
CA ASN A 84 20.78 17.95 -23.87
C ASN A 84 21.16 18.62 -25.19
#